data_AF-A0A2A9GTM7-F1
#
_entry.id   AF-A0A2A9GTM7-F1
#
_cell.length_a   1.000
_cell.length_b   1.000
_cell.length_c   1.000
_cell.angle_alpha   90.00
_cell.angle_beta   90.00
_cell.angle_gamma   90.00
#
_symmetry.space_group_name_H-M   'P 1'
#
loop_
_entity.id
_entity.type
_entity.pdbx_description
1 polymer ?
#
loop_
_entity_poly.entity_id
_entity_poly.type
_entity_poly.pdbx_seq_one_letter_code
_entity_poly.pdbx_strand_id
1 'polypeptide(L)'
;MPDGPVRALLEGHWYDAVAALAQDKLPQTGSPQRLAKVRDLATAAKRVLDLDAEDFGTIAEGFDRPWALRLAESSFPLLPRDPQRGALASLVPLYELMLEVMQLRALRHEPLQVVVTAHLIGEYLCQLAWESTLGHGGDPLRMRDSVGERWGTDDRSCPHNSALRATAKRSLNACNGDVIGYTAYLDKFHSRLGDALAVCAMNHETIGAGERPDVGETCPNPCSWAVQGSLEQRRDLDARVRLALLYVDSPIVALRHHAPVGHFFGVPSVQEISEAWLRTWERLSQPWPDGSNPLLLRTVPGAGTPDEALPGMSALVSTVAGRTIGAGRVIRSIGDDIMLTLEGE
;
A
#
# COMPACT_ATOMS: atom_id res chain seq x y z
N MET A 1 18.92 12.15 -33.25
CA MET A 1 17.56 11.67 -33.52
C MET A 1 17.57 10.33 -34.23
N PRO A 2 17.54 9.25 -33.44
CA PRO A 2 16.60 8.15 -33.65
C PRO A 2 15.81 7.93 -32.34
N ASP A 3 15.02 8.93 -31.95
CA ASP A 3 14.37 9.03 -30.63
C ASP A 3 12.87 8.66 -30.64
N GLY A 4 12.26 8.50 -31.81
CA GLY A 4 10.84 8.15 -31.95
C GLY A 4 10.44 6.86 -31.21
N PRO A 5 11.17 5.75 -31.38
CA PRO A 5 10.87 4.51 -30.65
C PRO A 5 11.06 4.62 -29.14
N VAL A 6 12.08 5.35 -28.67
CA VAL A 6 12.35 5.54 -27.23
C VAL A 6 11.24 6.38 -26.60
N ARG A 7 10.80 7.45 -27.26
CA ARG A 7 9.70 8.30 -26.81
C ARG A 7 8.40 7.51 -26.71
N ALA A 8 8.05 6.72 -27.72
CA ALA A 8 6.85 5.87 -27.69
C ALA A 8 6.88 4.85 -26.54
N LEU A 9 8.04 4.23 -26.28
CA LEU A 9 8.21 3.32 -25.14
C LEU A 9 8.04 4.04 -23.80
N LEU A 10 8.55 5.26 -23.69
CA LEU A 10 8.45 6.04 -22.46
C LEU A 10 7.04 6.56 -22.19
N GLU A 11 6.32 7.01 -23.22
CA GLU A 11 4.89 7.35 -23.16
C GLU A 11 4.05 6.14 -22.74
N GLY A 12 4.44 4.93 -23.16
CA GLY A 12 3.84 3.66 -22.72
C GLY A 12 4.40 3.11 -21.40
N HIS A 13 5.30 3.82 -20.72
CA HIS A 13 5.93 3.42 -19.46
C HIS A 13 6.70 2.09 -19.49
N TRP A 14 7.26 1.74 -20.65
CA TRP A 14 8.12 0.55 -20.89
C TRP A 14 9.59 0.84 -20.55
N TYR A 15 9.86 1.17 -19.30
CA TYR A 15 11.19 1.62 -18.84
C TYR A 15 12.28 0.55 -18.96
N ASP A 16 11.92 -0.74 -18.90
CA ASP A 16 12.83 -1.85 -19.15
C ASP A 16 13.36 -1.85 -20.58
N ALA A 17 12.49 -1.62 -21.56
CA ALA A 17 12.87 -1.49 -22.97
C ALA A 17 13.71 -0.22 -23.21
N VAL A 18 13.36 0.90 -22.57
CA VAL A 18 14.15 2.14 -22.63
C VAL A 18 15.57 1.92 -22.09
N ALA A 19 15.71 1.24 -20.95
CA ALA A 19 17.01 0.93 -20.36
C ALA A 19 17.85 0.03 -21.28
N ALA A 20 17.24 -1.00 -21.88
CA ALA A 20 17.92 -1.91 -22.81
C ALA A 20 18.42 -1.18 -24.08
N LEU A 21 17.58 -0.34 -24.67
CA LEU A 21 17.96 0.45 -25.86
C LEU A 21 19.07 1.47 -25.56
N ALA A 22 19.02 2.11 -24.38
CA ALA A 22 20.07 3.03 -23.96
C ALA A 22 21.42 2.30 -23.76
N GLN A 23 21.39 1.10 -23.16
CA GLN A 23 22.56 0.28 -22.94
C GLN A 23 23.19 -0.21 -24.26
N ASP A 24 22.39 -0.66 -25.23
CA ASP A 24 22.88 -1.14 -26.52
C ASP A 24 23.52 -0.04 -27.37
N LYS A 25 23.00 1.20 -27.26
CA LYS A 25 23.55 2.36 -27.98
C LYS A 25 24.84 2.91 -27.37
N LEU A 26 25.17 2.65 -26.10
CA LEU A 26 26.36 3.19 -25.41
C LEU A 26 27.67 3.09 -26.22
N PRO A 27 28.04 1.92 -26.82
CA PRO A 27 29.30 1.76 -27.54
C PRO A 27 29.34 2.49 -28.90
N GLN A 28 28.19 2.95 -29.40
CA GLN A 28 28.00 3.40 -30.77
C GLN A 28 27.84 4.92 -30.90
N THR A 29 27.86 5.69 -29.79
CA THR A 29 27.58 7.14 -29.80
C THR A 29 28.72 8.00 -29.27
N GLY A 30 28.76 9.26 -29.72
CA GLY A 30 29.61 10.31 -29.14
C GLY A 30 29.07 10.94 -27.84
N SER A 31 27.97 10.44 -27.28
CA SER A 31 27.35 10.97 -26.04
C SER A 31 27.12 9.88 -24.98
N PRO A 32 28.14 9.10 -24.57
CA PRO A 32 27.96 7.94 -23.69
C PRO A 32 27.43 8.32 -22.30
N GLN A 33 27.76 9.50 -21.78
CA GLN A 33 27.31 9.94 -20.45
C GLN A 33 25.79 10.18 -20.39
N ARG A 34 25.22 10.74 -21.46
CA ARG A 34 23.76 10.98 -21.54
C ARG A 34 23.00 9.67 -21.58
N LEU A 35 23.44 8.72 -22.40
CA LEU A 35 22.81 7.41 -22.50
C LEU A 35 22.95 6.59 -21.21
N ALA A 36 24.08 6.72 -20.50
CA ALA A 36 24.25 6.12 -19.18
C ALA A 36 23.20 6.68 -18.19
N LYS A 37 23.01 8.00 -18.15
CA LYS A 37 22.00 8.63 -17.29
C LYS A 37 20.57 8.18 -17.64
N VAL A 38 20.22 8.10 -18.92
CA VAL A 38 18.91 7.57 -19.36
C VAL A 38 18.72 6.13 -18.90
N ARG A 39 19.73 5.28 -19.08
CA ARG A 39 19.70 3.88 -18.63
C ARG A 39 19.48 3.78 -17.13
N ASP A 40 20.17 4.59 -16.34
CA ASP A 40 20.11 4.54 -14.88
C ASP A 40 18.73 4.99 -14.37
N LEU A 41 18.19 6.10 -14.91
CA LEU A 41 16.83 6.55 -14.61
C LEU A 41 15.78 5.50 -15.02
N ALA A 42 15.88 4.92 -16.22
CA ALA A 42 14.95 3.91 -16.68
C ALA A 42 15.05 2.61 -15.85
N THR A 43 16.25 2.28 -15.37
CA THR A 43 16.47 1.16 -14.45
C THR A 43 15.88 1.44 -13.06
N ALA A 44 15.94 2.67 -12.58
CA ALA A 44 15.23 3.07 -11.36
C ALA A 44 13.71 2.92 -11.55
N ALA A 45 13.14 3.51 -12.60
CA ALA A 45 11.70 3.45 -12.87
C ALA A 45 11.16 2.02 -12.98
N LYS A 46 11.86 1.12 -13.68
CA LYS A 46 11.42 -0.28 -13.78
C LYS A 46 11.45 -1.01 -12.42
N ARG A 47 12.48 -0.76 -11.59
CA ARG A 47 12.58 -1.38 -10.26
C ARG A 47 11.51 -0.84 -9.31
N VAL A 48 11.19 0.45 -9.37
CA VAL A 48 10.09 1.04 -8.60
C VAL A 48 8.74 0.46 -9.03
N LEU A 49 8.53 0.24 -10.34
CA LEU A 49 7.33 -0.42 -10.86
C LEU A 49 7.13 -1.85 -10.36
N ASP A 50 8.20 -2.55 -9.96
CA ASP A 50 8.12 -3.91 -9.42
C ASP A 50 7.60 -3.94 -7.96
N LEU A 51 7.41 -2.77 -7.34
CA LEU A 51 6.85 -2.58 -6.00
C LEU A 51 7.59 -3.30 -4.86
N ASP A 52 8.90 -3.45 -4.99
CA ASP A 52 9.75 -3.92 -3.90
C ASP A 52 10.18 -2.75 -3.00
N ALA A 53 9.41 -2.50 -1.93
CA ALA A 53 9.61 -1.35 -1.05
C ALA A 53 10.90 -1.39 -0.21
N GLU A 54 11.57 -2.54 -0.12
CA GLU A 54 12.88 -2.68 0.54
C GLU A 54 14.01 -2.05 -0.29
N ASP A 55 13.86 -2.06 -1.62
CA ASP A 55 14.84 -1.53 -2.56
C ASP A 55 14.77 -0.01 -2.74
N PHE A 56 13.64 0.61 -2.37
CA PHE A 56 13.35 2.02 -2.66
C PHE A 56 14.36 3.00 -2.05
N GLY A 57 14.81 2.74 -0.81
CA GLY A 57 15.84 3.56 -0.16
C GLY A 57 17.16 3.56 -0.94
N THR A 58 17.65 2.36 -1.29
CA THR A 58 18.86 2.17 -2.09
C THR A 58 18.75 2.81 -3.47
N ILE A 59 17.58 2.74 -4.11
CA ILE A 59 17.35 3.42 -5.38
C ILE A 59 17.41 4.93 -5.20
N ALA A 60 16.71 5.48 -4.18
CA ALA A 60 16.65 6.91 -3.93
C ALA A 60 18.03 7.55 -3.66
N GLU A 61 18.90 6.88 -2.91
CA GLU A 61 20.27 7.34 -2.63
C GLU A 61 21.11 7.58 -3.90
N GLY A 62 20.78 6.89 -5.00
CA GLY A 62 21.46 7.04 -6.28
C GLY A 62 21.13 8.33 -7.04
N PHE A 63 20.15 9.13 -6.59
CA PHE A 63 19.64 10.27 -7.34
C PHE A 63 19.39 11.51 -6.48
N ASP A 64 19.96 12.64 -6.90
CA ASP A 64 19.66 13.97 -6.33
C ASP A 64 18.48 14.61 -7.06
N ARG A 65 17.26 14.12 -6.78
CA ARG A 65 16.01 14.55 -7.43
C ARG A 65 14.85 14.61 -6.43
N PRO A 66 13.86 15.51 -6.62
CA PRO A 66 12.70 15.58 -5.72
C PRO A 66 11.90 14.28 -5.59
N TRP A 67 11.80 13.49 -6.67
CA TRP A 67 11.12 12.20 -6.63
C TRP A 67 11.88 11.14 -5.81
N ALA A 68 13.20 11.29 -5.64
CA ALA A 68 14.00 10.35 -4.85
C ALA A 68 13.65 10.44 -3.37
N LEU A 69 13.44 11.66 -2.85
CA LEU A 69 12.95 11.86 -1.48
C LEU A 69 11.58 11.21 -1.29
N ARG A 70 10.64 11.43 -2.22
CA ARG A 70 9.30 10.80 -2.17
C ARG A 70 9.39 9.27 -2.24
N LEU A 71 10.29 8.73 -3.05
CA LEU A 71 10.52 7.29 -3.13
C LEU A 71 11.04 6.72 -1.80
N ALA A 72 11.97 7.43 -1.14
CA ALA A 72 12.48 7.03 0.16
C ALA A 72 11.44 7.16 1.29
N GLU A 73 10.44 8.04 1.15
CA GLU A 73 9.29 8.08 2.06
C GLU A 73 8.35 6.87 1.90
N SER A 74 8.34 6.24 0.71
CA SER A 74 7.57 5.03 0.43
C SER A 74 8.29 3.72 0.82
N SER A 75 9.54 3.78 1.29
CA SER A 75 10.36 2.59 1.59
C SER A 75 10.12 2.04 2.99
N PHE A 76 10.42 0.76 3.21
CA PHE A 76 10.63 0.25 4.57
C PHE A 76 12.12 0.38 4.96
N PRO A 77 12.44 0.82 6.18
CA PRO A 77 13.83 0.99 6.58
C PRO A 77 14.52 -0.36 6.73
N LEU A 78 15.73 -0.46 6.17
CA LEU A 78 16.55 -1.68 6.19
C LEU A 78 17.09 -2.00 7.59
N LEU A 79 17.33 -0.98 8.41
CA LEU A 79 17.87 -1.14 9.76
C LEU A 79 16.79 -0.90 10.84
N PRO A 80 16.82 -1.66 11.95
CA PRO A 80 15.77 -1.58 12.96
C PRO A 80 15.57 -0.19 13.57
N ARG A 81 16.62 0.63 13.61
CA ARG A 81 16.60 1.97 14.20
C ARG A 81 17.06 3.07 13.22
N ASP A 82 16.89 2.83 11.93
CA ASP A 82 17.17 3.83 10.89
C ASP A 82 16.42 5.14 11.20
N PRO A 83 17.06 6.32 11.16
CA PRO A 83 16.37 7.60 11.35
C PRO A 83 15.28 7.86 10.30
N GLN A 84 15.46 7.40 9.05
CA GLN A 84 14.45 7.53 8.02
C GLN A 84 13.46 6.38 8.12
N ARG A 85 12.25 6.64 8.65
CA ARG A 85 11.27 5.58 8.92
C ARG A 85 10.40 5.20 7.73
N GLY A 86 10.39 5.99 6.66
CA GLY A 86 9.62 5.73 5.44
C GLY A 86 8.16 5.36 5.70
N ALA A 87 7.71 4.24 5.13
CA ALA A 87 6.35 3.69 5.25
C ALA A 87 5.95 3.40 6.71
N LEU A 88 6.90 3.16 7.62
CA LEU A 88 6.61 3.02 9.05
C LEU A 88 6.21 4.34 9.70
N ALA A 89 6.76 5.47 9.24
CA ALA A 89 6.34 6.79 9.70
C ALA A 89 4.99 7.20 9.12
N SER A 90 4.72 6.92 7.84
CA SER A 90 3.42 7.14 7.20
C SER A 90 3.27 6.23 6.00
N LEU A 91 2.13 5.55 5.89
CA LEU A 91 1.81 4.70 4.75
C LEU A 91 1.35 5.51 3.53
N VAL A 92 1.02 6.80 3.70
CA VAL A 92 0.46 7.64 2.62
C VAL A 92 1.33 7.64 1.36
N PRO A 93 2.66 7.89 1.41
CA PRO A 93 3.50 7.87 0.21
C PRO A 93 3.55 6.51 -0.48
N LEU A 94 3.48 5.41 0.29
CA LEU A 94 3.42 4.06 -0.26
C LEU A 94 2.09 3.82 -0.99
N TYR A 95 0.96 4.26 -0.43
CA TYR A 95 -0.35 4.15 -1.08
C TYR A 95 -0.47 5.01 -2.35
N GLU A 96 0.06 6.24 -2.34
CA GLU A 96 0.14 7.06 -3.54
C GLU A 96 0.93 6.34 -4.65
N LEU A 97 2.07 5.72 -4.29
CA LEU A 97 2.89 4.96 -5.23
C LEU A 97 2.17 3.70 -5.74
N MET A 98 1.50 2.93 -4.88
CA MET A 98 0.72 1.76 -5.30
C MET A 98 -0.41 2.14 -6.27
N LEU A 99 -1.12 3.25 -6.02
CA LEU A 99 -2.15 3.76 -6.93
C LEU A 99 -1.54 4.21 -8.27
N GLU A 100 -0.37 4.84 -8.25
CA GLU A 100 0.38 5.16 -9.48
C GLU A 100 0.75 3.89 -10.24
N VAL A 101 1.36 2.90 -9.58
CA VAL A 101 1.76 1.64 -10.22
C VAL A 101 0.56 0.92 -10.81
N MET A 102 -0.55 0.82 -10.09
CA MET A 102 -1.78 0.20 -10.61
C MET A 102 -2.22 0.85 -11.92
N GLN A 103 -2.22 2.19 -11.99
CA GLN A 103 -2.59 2.92 -13.19
C GLN A 103 -1.61 2.64 -14.34
N LEU A 104 -0.30 2.67 -14.08
CA LEU A 104 0.71 2.43 -15.11
C LEU A 104 0.67 0.99 -15.63
N ARG A 105 0.44 0.00 -14.76
CA ARG A 105 0.29 -1.42 -15.14
C ARG A 105 -0.99 -1.65 -15.94
N ALA A 106 -2.08 -0.94 -15.64
CA ALA A 106 -3.31 -0.98 -16.43
C ALA A 106 -3.10 -0.39 -17.84
N LEU A 107 -2.41 0.75 -17.95
CA LEU A 107 -2.04 1.37 -19.24
C LEU A 107 -1.13 0.46 -20.08
N ARG A 108 -0.26 -0.32 -19.44
CA ARG A 108 0.59 -1.33 -20.10
C ARG A 108 -0.15 -2.63 -20.46
N HIS A 109 -1.44 -2.73 -20.14
CA HIS A 109 -2.23 -3.95 -20.30
C HIS A 109 -1.64 -5.16 -19.57
N GLU A 110 -1.23 -4.96 -18.31
CA GLU A 110 -0.65 -5.99 -17.44
C GLU A 110 -1.65 -6.41 -16.34
N PRO A 111 -2.70 -7.17 -16.68
CA PRO A 111 -3.83 -7.45 -15.78
C PRO A 111 -3.40 -8.17 -14.49
N LEU A 112 -2.41 -9.08 -14.58
CA LEU A 112 -1.88 -9.76 -13.39
C LEU A 112 -1.30 -8.76 -12.38
N GLN A 113 -0.59 -7.73 -12.85
CA GLN A 113 0.03 -6.74 -11.99
C GLN A 113 -1.00 -5.79 -11.36
N VAL A 114 -2.12 -5.53 -12.04
CA VAL A 114 -3.26 -4.82 -11.44
C VAL A 114 -3.83 -5.61 -10.26
N VAL A 115 -4.03 -6.93 -10.42
CA VAL A 115 -4.52 -7.81 -9.34
C VAL A 115 -3.53 -7.90 -8.18
N VAL A 116 -2.23 -8.05 -8.46
CA VAL A 116 -1.18 -8.06 -7.43
C VAL A 116 -1.19 -6.74 -6.65
N THR A 117 -1.25 -5.61 -7.33
CA THR A 117 -1.27 -4.29 -6.68
C THR A 117 -2.54 -4.08 -5.85
N ALA A 118 -3.70 -4.53 -6.35
CA ALA A 118 -4.96 -4.49 -5.60
C ALA A 118 -4.85 -5.31 -4.30
N HIS A 119 -4.24 -6.48 -4.36
CA HIS A 119 -3.98 -7.27 -3.16
C HIS A 119 -3.03 -6.55 -2.18
N LEU A 120 -1.90 -6.01 -2.66
CA LEU A 120 -0.94 -5.28 -1.81
C LEU A 120 -1.58 -4.08 -1.09
N ILE A 121 -2.46 -3.35 -1.78
CA ILE A 121 -3.28 -2.28 -1.17
C ILE A 121 -4.07 -2.78 0.05
N GLY A 122 -4.53 -4.03 0.02
CA GLY A 122 -5.28 -4.64 1.13
C GLY A 122 -4.41 -4.96 2.35
N GLU A 123 -3.15 -5.33 2.16
CA GLU A 123 -2.25 -5.82 3.23
C GLU A 123 -2.06 -4.79 4.36
N TYR A 124 -1.97 -3.50 4.04
CA TYR A 124 -1.73 -2.44 5.02
C TYR A 124 -2.97 -1.58 5.32
N LEU A 125 -4.14 -1.94 4.78
CA LEU A 125 -5.28 -1.03 4.73
C LEU A 125 -5.85 -0.74 6.14
N CYS A 126 -5.86 -1.75 7.01
CA CYS A 126 -6.22 -1.56 8.42
C CYS A 126 -5.18 -0.72 9.17
N GLN A 127 -3.89 -0.83 8.86
CA GLN A 127 -2.86 0.04 9.45
C GLN A 127 -3.03 1.49 8.99
N LEU A 128 -3.33 1.70 7.70
CA LEU A 128 -3.62 3.02 7.15
C LEU A 128 -4.81 3.68 7.85
N ALA A 129 -5.86 2.91 8.17
CA ALA A 129 -6.99 3.42 8.95
C ALA A 129 -6.56 3.93 10.34
N TRP A 130 -5.65 3.21 10.99
CA TRP A 130 -5.12 3.57 12.31
C TRP A 130 -4.12 4.71 12.30
N GLU A 131 -3.54 5.06 11.16
CA GLU A 131 -2.45 6.05 11.08
C GLU A 131 -2.84 7.41 11.69
N SER A 132 -4.09 7.86 11.49
CA SER A 132 -4.57 9.11 12.07
C SER A 132 -4.71 9.08 13.60
N THR A 133 -4.84 7.89 14.19
CA THR A 133 -4.92 7.69 15.64
C THR A 133 -3.54 7.43 16.26
N LEU A 134 -2.71 6.60 15.62
CA LEU A 134 -1.36 6.27 16.11
C LEU A 134 -0.33 7.36 15.80
N GLY A 135 -0.56 8.15 14.75
CA GLY A 135 0.41 9.09 14.20
C GLY A 135 1.59 8.42 13.49
N HIS A 136 1.44 7.15 13.09
CA HIS A 136 2.42 6.38 12.31
C HIS A 136 1.80 5.16 11.61
N GLY A 137 2.48 4.62 10.59
CA GLY A 137 2.10 3.43 9.82
C GLY A 137 2.29 2.08 10.54
N GLY A 138 2.35 2.09 11.87
CA GLY A 138 2.71 0.90 12.67
C GLY A 138 4.21 0.72 12.96
N ASP A 139 4.99 1.82 13.02
CA ASP A 139 6.42 1.78 13.39
C ASP A 139 6.70 1.03 14.72
N PRO A 140 7.40 -0.11 14.70
CA PRO A 140 7.81 -0.84 15.91
C PRO A 140 8.63 -0.02 16.93
N LEU A 141 9.32 1.06 16.52
CA LEU A 141 9.98 1.97 17.46
C LEU A 141 8.99 2.76 18.31
N ARG A 142 7.78 3.00 17.79
CA ARG A 142 6.76 3.85 18.40
C ARG A 142 5.61 3.05 18.99
N MET A 143 5.47 1.77 18.61
CA MET A 143 4.37 0.91 19.08
C MET A 143 4.21 0.89 20.60
N ARG A 144 5.32 0.86 21.37
CA ARG A 144 5.26 0.81 22.84
C ARG A 144 4.60 2.03 23.47
N ASP A 145 4.67 3.17 22.81
CA ASP A 145 4.05 4.41 23.27
C ASP A 145 2.57 4.49 22.83
N SER A 146 2.21 3.75 21.77
CA SER A 146 0.88 3.80 21.14
C SER A 146 -0.09 2.72 21.64
N VAL A 147 0.42 1.61 22.19
CA VAL A 147 -0.42 0.47 22.66
C VAL A 147 -0.02 0.01 24.06
N GLY A 148 -0.91 -0.70 24.74
CA GLY A 148 -0.65 -1.19 26.09
C GLY A 148 -1.55 -2.34 26.54
N GLU A 149 -1.57 -2.53 27.86
CA GLU A 149 -2.39 -3.53 28.56
C GLU A 149 -2.19 -4.95 28.00
N ARG A 150 -3.23 -5.52 27.37
CA ARG A 150 -3.22 -6.91 26.88
C ARG A 150 -2.47 -7.08 25.55
N TRP A 151 -2.05 -6.00 24.90
CA TRP A 151 -1.37 -6.06 23.60
C TRP A 151 -0.11 -6.93 23.65
N GLY A 152 -0.09 -8.00 22.85
CA GLY A 152 1.05 -8.92 22.77
C GLY A 152 1.31 -9.77 24.02
N THR A 153 0.38 -9.78 24.98
CA THR A 153 0.42 -10.65 26.17
C THR A 153 -0.27 -11.99 25.89
N ASP A 154 -0.11 -12.97 26.78
CA ASP A 154 -0.80 -14.28 26.71
C ASP A 154 -2.18 -14.27 27.42
N ASP A 155 -2.73 -13.10 27.74
CA ASP A 155 -4.02 -12.96 28.39
C ASP A 155 -5.15 -13.53 27.50
N ARG A 156 -5.81 -14.59 27.99
CA ARG A 156 -6.88 -15.30 27.28
C ARG A 156 -8.19 -14.53 27.23
N SER A 157 -8.34 -13.45 28.00
CA SER A 157 -9.47 -12.53 27.88
C SER A 157 -9.35 -11.63 26.63
N CYS A 158 -8.15 -11.54 26.04
CA CYS A 158 -7.96 -10.84 24.78
C CYS A 158 -8.46 -11.69 23.59
N PRO A 159 -9.28 -11.13 22.69
CA PRO A 159 -9.78 -11.84 21.51
C PRO A 159 -8.70 -12.13 20.46
N HIS A 160 -7.51 -11.50 20.54
CA HIS A 160 -6.41 -11.83 19.65
C HIS A 160 -6.08 -13.32 19.74
N ASN A 161 -6.16 -14.04 18.63
CA ASN A 161 -5.72 -15.43 18.55
C ASN A 161 -4.18 -15.54 18.72
N SER A 162 -3.65 -16.78 18.76
CA SER A 162 -2.22 -17.00 18.98
C SER A 162 -1.32 -16.31 17.94
N ALA A 163 -1.74 -16.25 16.67
CA ALA A 163 -1.00 -15.58 15.61
C ALA A 163 -0.98 -14.07 15.82
N LEU A 164 -2.12 -13.46 16.13
CA LEU A 164 -2.22 -12.01 16.38
C LEU A 164 -1.46 -11.61 17.65
N ARG A 165 -1.51 -12.41 18.72
CA ARG A 165 -0.70 -12.18 19.93
C ARG A 165 0.80 -12.23 19.63
N ALA A 166 1.24 -13.17 18.80
CA ALA A 166 2.64 -13.25 18.36
C ALA A 166 3.05 -12.03 17.53
N THR A 167 2.20 -11.58 16.58
CA THR A 167 2.42 -10.36 15.80
C THR A 167 2.52 -9.12 16.70
N ALA A 168 1.56 -8.93 17.59
CA ALA A 168 1.52 -7.83 18.56
C ALA A 168 2.74 -7.83 19.49
N LYS A 169 3.18 -9.01 19.95
CA LYS A 169 4.40 -9.15 20.75
C LYS A 169 5.65 -8.79 19.95
N ARG A 170 5.73 -9.21 18.69
CA ARG A 170 6.89 -8.89 17.83
C ARG A 170 6.95 -7.41 17.48
N SER A 171 5.82 -6.73 17.26
CA SER A 171 5.81 -5.29 16.98
C SER A 171 6.42 -4.46 18.11
N LEU A 172 6.34 -4.92 19.36
CA LEU A 172 6.96 -4.25 20.51
C LEU A 172 8.48 -4.48 20.65
N ASN A 173 9.02 -5.48 19.94
CA ASN A 173 10.38 -5.98 20.17
C ASN A 173 11.25 -5.98 18.90
N ALA A 174 10.68 -5.78 17.71
CA ALA A 174 11.38 -5.88 16.43
C ALA A 174 12.63 -5.00 16.37
N CYS A 175 12.58 -3.79 16.95
CA CYS A 175 13.69 -2.83 16.93
C CYS A 175 14.72 -2.99 18.07
N ASN A 176 14.55 -4.00 18.93
CA ASN A 176 15.47 -4.31 20.03
C ASN A 176 16.29 -5.58 19.76
N GLY A 177 16.00 -6.29 18.67
CA GLY A 177 16.72 -7.50 18.25
C GLY A 177 17.86 -7.20 17.27
N ASP A 178 18.32 -8.27 16.60
CA ASP A 178 19.27 -8.18 15.49
C ASP A 178 18.57 -7.85 14.16
N VAL A 179 19.37 -7.56 13.12
CA VAL A 179 18.87 -7.25 11.78
C VAL A 179 18.05 -8.41 11.22
N ILE A 180 18.47 -9.66 11.44
CA ILE A 180 17.77 -10.85 10.95
C ILE A 180 16.36 -10.95 11.54
N GLY A 181 16.22 -10.74 12.85
CA GLY A 181 14.93 -10.73 13.53
C GLY A 181 14.02 -9.59 13.10
N TYR A 182 14.60 -8.43 12.80
CA TYR A 182 13.89 -7.27 12.27
C TYR A 182 13.39 -7.49 10.83
N THR A 183 14.24 -7.98 9.92
CA THR A 183 13.81 -8.39 8.56
C THR A 183 12.70 -9.43 8.63
N ALA A 184 12.87 -10.46 9.48
CA ALA A 184 11.82 -11.46 9.68
C ALA A 184 10.51 -10.89 10.23
N TYR A 185 10.55 -9.76 10.97
CA TYR A 185 9.35 -9.03 11.39
C TYR A 185 8.67 -8.35 10.20
N LEU A 186 9.41 -7.61 9.38
CA LEU A 186 8.88 -6.95 8.17
C LEU A 186 8.24 -7.97 7.24
N ASP A 187 8.96 -9.04 6.89
CA ASP A 187 8.51 -10.06 5.93
C ASP A 187 7.22 -10.80 6.33
N LYS A 188 7.06 -11.09 7.63
CA LYS A 188 6.09 -12.12 8.09
C LYS A 188 5.03 -11.61 9.05
N PHE A 189 5.27 -10.46 9.68
CA PHE A 189 4.44 -9.99 10.78
C PHE A 189 3.94 -8.56 10.60
N HIS A 190 4.68 -7.70 9.90
CA HIS A 190 4.32 -6.29 9.82
C HIS A 190 2.98 -6.08 9.09
N SER A 191 2.74 -6.75 7.94
CA SER A 191 1.44 -6.70 7.26
C SER A 191 0.27 -7.25 8.09
N ARG A 192 0.53 -8.24 8.97
CA ARG A 192 -0.49 -8.77 9.91
C ARG A 192 -0.76 -7.87 11.10
N LEU A 193 0.00 -6.79 11.28
CA LEU A 193 -0.24 -5.82 12.34
C LEU A 193 -1.62 -5.17 12.17
N GLY A 194 -2.05 -4.96 10.92
CA GLY A 194 -3.39 -4.47 10.57
C GLY A 194 -4.50 -5.31 11.18
N ASP A 195 -4.41 -6.64 11.13
CA ASP A 195 -5.42 -7.55 11.69
C ASP A 195 -5.52 -7.41 13.21
N ALA A 196 -4.37 -7.32 13.89
CA ALA A 196 -4.34 -7.14 15.34
C ALA A 196 -4.95 -5.78 15.75
N LEU A 197 -4.61 -4.72 15.01
CA LEU A 197 -5.17 -3.39 15.20
C LEU A 197 -6.68 -3.36 14.87
N ALA A 198 -7.13 -4.11 13.88
CA ALA A 198 -8.53 -4.15 13.47
C ALA A 198 -9.44 -4.66 14.60
N VAL A 199 -9.02 -5.72 15.30
CA VAL A 199 -9.72 -6.25 16.48
C VAL A 199 -9.81 -5.20 17.61
N CYS A 200 -8.83 -4.30 17.72
CA CYS A 200 -8.84 -3.25 18.73
C CYS A 200 -9.76 -2.07 18.35
N ALA A 201 -9.86 -1.75 17.06
CA ALA A 201 -10.76 -0.70 16.57
C ALA A 201 -12.22 -1.16 16.66
N MET A 202 -12.47 -2.42 16.33
CA MET A 202 -13.79 -3.03 16.41
C MET A 202 -14.06 -3.50 17.84
N ASN A 203 -14.87 -2.76 18.60
CA ASN A 203 -15.22 -3.14 19.97
C ASN A 203 -16.66 -2.76 20.35
N HIS A 204 -17.21 -3.39 21.39
CA HIS A 204 -18.61 -3.17 21.78
C HIS A 204 -18.89 -1.82 22.48
N GLU A 205 -17.87 -0.99 22.72
CA GLU A 205 -18.10 0.39 23.17
C GLU A 205 -18.39 1.36 22.01
N THR A 206 -18.02 1.01 20.78
CA THR A 206 -18.27 1.85 19.60
C THR A 206 -19.61 1.54 18.95
N ILE A 207 -20.03 0.27 18.94
CA ILE A 207 -21.24 -0.17 18.23
C ILE A 207 -22.02 -1.27 18.99
N GLY A 208 -23.34 -1.30 18.78
CA GLY A 208 -24.21 -2.41 19.16
C GLY A 208 -24.14 -3.60 18.21
N ALA A 209 -24.62 -4.77 18.66
CA ALA A 209 -24.69 -5.96 17.83
C ALA A 209 -25.62 -5.75 16.62
N GLY A 210 -25.13 -6.06 15.42
CA GLY A 210 -25.90 -5.93 14.17
C GLY A 210 -26.00 -4.52 13.60
N GLU A 211 -25.39 -3.49 14.22
CA GLU A 211 -25.39 -2.13 13.68
C GLU A 211 -24.55 -2.00 12.39
N ARG A 212 -23.53 -2.85 12.24
CA ARG A 212 -22.55 -2.81 11.14
C ARG A 212 -22.21 -4.21 10.63
N PRO A 213 -21.60 -4.34 9.44
CA PRO A 213 -21.18 -5.63 8.90
C PRO A 213 -20.26 -6.39 9.85
N ASP A 214 -20.55 -7.68 10.02
CA ASP A 214 -19.71 -8.61 10.76
C ASP A 214 -18.59 -9.11 9.84
N VAL A 215 -17.38 -8.61 10.07
CA VAL A 215 -16.21 -8.79 9.18
C VAL A 215 -14.98 -9.27 9.93
N GLY A 216 -15.15 -9.65 11.20
CA GLY A 216 -14.06 -10.10 12.05
C GLY A 216 -14.39 -9.97 13.53
N GLU A 217 -13.45 -10.44 14.34
CA GLU A 217 -13.58 -10.46 15.79
C GLU A 217 -13.69 -9.04 16.37
N THR A 218 -14.74 -8.80 17.15
CA THR A 218 -15.00 -7.52 17.84
C THR A 218 -14.64 -7.68 19.32
N CYS A 219 -13.81 -6.79 19.86
CA CYS A 219 -13.34 -6.91 21.24
C CYS A 219 -14.47 -6.61 22.25
N PRO A 220 -14.82 -7.56 23.14
CA PRO A 220 -15.89 -7.34 24.10
C PRO A 220 -15.46 -6.47 25.29
N ASN A 221 -14.17 -6.47 25.59
CA ASN A 221 -13.57 -5.70 26.67
C ASN A 221 -12.36 -4.96 26.09
N PRO A 222 -12.53 -3.79 25.45
CA PRO A 222 -11.42 -3.08 24.84
C PRO A 222 -10.39 -2.62 25.89
N CYS A 223 -9.15 -2.46 25.45
CA CYS A 223 -8.10 -1.86 26.28
C CYS A 223 -8.27 -0.33 26.29
N SER A 224 -7.88 0.32 27.39
CA SER A 224 -7.96 1.79 27.55
C SER A 224 -7.27 2.57 26.43
N TRP A 225 -6.16 2.06 25.88
CA TRP A 225 -5.47 2.70 24.75
C TRP A 225 -6.28 2.70 23.46
N ALA A 226 -7.10 1.65 23.22
CA ALA A 226 -7.90 1.52 22.02
C ALA A 226 -9.18 2.38 22.06
N VAL A 227 -9.55 2.85 23.25
CA VAL A 227 -10.75 3.68 23.47
C VAL A 227 -10.45 5.14 23.77
N GLN A 228 -9.25 5.60 23.43
CA GLN A 228 -8.91 7.01 23.49
C GLN A 228 -9.69 7.83 22.44
N GLY A 229 -9.90 9.11 22.74
CA GLY A 229 -10.63 10.04 21.87
C GLY A 229 -12.15 10.04 22.09
N SER A 230 -12.86 10.79 21.25
CA SER A 230 -14.32 10.88 21.33
C SER A 230 -14.99 9.61 20.80
N LEU A 231 -16.24 9.35 21.22
CA LEU A 231 -17.02 8.24 20.66
C LEU A 231 -17.17 8.35 19.13
N GLU A 232 -17.30 9.56 18.60
CA GLU A 232 -17.39 9.82 17.16
C GLU A 232 -16.12 9.39 16.42
N GLN A 233 -14.94 9.80 16.92
CA GLN A 233 -13.65 9.40 16.35
C GLN A 233 -13.47 7.88 16.36
N ARG A 234 -13.88 7.22 17.45
CA ARG A 234 -13.80 5.75 17.57
C ARG A 234 -14.78 5.04 16.63
N ARG A 235 -16.01 5.56 16.47
CA ARG A 235 -16.99 5.04 15.51
C ARG A 235 -16.55 5.24 14.07
N ASP A 236 -15.89 6.34 13.77
CA ASP A 236 -15.29 6.58 12.45
C ASP A 236 -14.16 5.57 12.17
N LEU A 237 -13.23 5.38 13.11
CA LEU A 237 -12.16 4.39 12.97
C LEU A 237 -12.69 2.95 12.80
N ASP A 238 -13.66 2.52 13.61
CA ASP A 238 -14.32 1.22 13.44
C ASP A 238 -14.92 1.09 12.02
N ALA A 239 -15.59 2.12 11.51
CA ALA A 239 -16.18 2.09 10.17
C ALA A 239 -15.11 1.96 9.07
N ARG A 240 -14.02 2.73 9.17
CA ARG A 240 -12.91 2.67 8.20
C ARG A 240 -12.20 1.32 8.22
N VAL A 241 -12.01 0.72 9.40
CA VAL A 241 -11.44 -0.63 9.55
C VAL A 241 -12.39 -1.70 9.00
N ARG A 242 -13.69 -1.63 9.26
CA ARG A 242 -14.65 -2.58 8.69
C ARG A 242 -14.68 -2.51 7.17
N LEU A 243 -14.62 -1.30 6.61
CA LEU A 243 -14.52 -1.11 5.17
C LEU A 243 -13.23 -1.73 4.61
N ALA A 244 -12.10 -1.55 5.29
CA ALA A 244 -10.84 -2.17 4.91
C ALA A 244 -10.94 -3.71 4.92
N LEU A 245 -11.55 -4.31 5.95
CA LEU A 245 -11.76 -5.76 6.03
C LEU A 245 -12.73 -6.29 4.96
N LEU A 246 -13.79 -5.55 4.62
CA LEU A 246 -14.67 -5.89 3.49
C LEU A 246 -13.89 -5.94 2.17
N TYR A 247 -12.93 -5.03 1.98
CA TYR A 247 -12.06 -5.04 0.81
C TYR A 247 -11.07 -6.21 0.83
N VAL A 248 -10.43 -6.49 1.97
CA VAL A 248 -9.49 -7.61 2.09
C VAL A 248 -10.17 -8.95 1.80
N ASP A 249 -11.42 -9.12 2.22
CA ASP A 249 -12.25 -10.32 1.97
C ASP A 249 -13.01 -10.28 0.62
N SER A 250 -12.65 -9.37 -0.29
CA SER A 250 -13.39 -9.15 -1.53
C SER A 250 -12.93 -10.04 -2.70
N PRO A 251 -13.79 -10.24 -3.72
CA PRO A 251 -13.43 -11.01 -4.91
C PRO A 251 -12.18 -10.52 -5.64
N ILE A 252 -11.92 -9.20 -5.73
CA ILE A 252 -10.74 -8.68 -6.43
C ILE A 252 -9.43 -9.09 -5.73
N VAL A 253 -9.41 -9.10 -4.39
CA VAL A 253 -8.24 -9.52 -3.60
C VAL A 253 -8.06 -11.03 -3.68
N ALA A 254 -9.17 -11.78 -3.69
CA ALA A 254 -9.15 -13.24 -3.81
C ALA A 254 -8.59 -13.73 -5.17
N LEU A 255 -8.67 -12.95 -6.24
CA LEU A 255 -8.10 -13.32 -7.54
C LEU A 255 -6.60 -13.63 -7.48
N ARG A 256 -5.84 -13.01 -6.58
CA ARG A 256 -4.41 -13.36 -6.38
C ARG A 256 -4.23 -14.79 -5.90
N HIS A 257 -5.11 -15.26 -5.02
CA HIS A 257 -5.05 -16.60 -4.43
C HIS A 257 -5.65 -17.67 -5.36
N HIS A 258 -6.59 -17.28 -6.22
CA HIS A 258 -7.23 -18.16 -7.19
C HIS A 258 -6.47 -18.32 -8.50
N ALA A 259 -5.38 -17.58 -8.73
CA ALA A 259 -4.38 -17.94 -9.72
C ALA A 259 -3.69 -19.23 -9.24
N PRO A 260 -4.16 -20.44 -9.62
CA PRO A 260 -3.79 -21.65 -8.93
C PRO A 260 -2.38 -22.01 -9.33
N VAL A 261 -1.54 -22.25 -8.33
CA VAL A 261 -0.38 -23.13 -8.45
C VAL A 261 -0.93 -24.53 -8.73
N GLY A 262 -1.36 -24.82 -9.97
CA GLY A 262 -2.01 -26.10 -10.30
C GLY A 262 -2.50 -26.27 -11.73
N HIS A 263 -2.93 -25.20 -12.40
CA HIS A 263 -3.16 -25.19 -13.85
C HIS A 263 -2.46 -23.97 -14.46
N PHE A 264 -1.14 -24.10 -14.58
CA PHE A 264 -0.05 -23.27 -15.14
C PHE A 264 -0.30 -22.02 -16.04
N PHE A 265 -1.51 -21.57 -16.36
CA PHE A 265 -1.76 -20.50 -17.36
C PHE A 265 -2.90 -19.52 -17.05
N GLY A 266 -3.57 -19.60 -15.90
CA GLY A 266 -4.68 -18.68 -15.59
C GLY A 266 -4.21 -17.29 -15.14
N VAL A 267 -3.78 -16.43 -16.07
CA VAL A 267 -3.75 -14.97 -15.81
C VAL A 267 -5.19 -14.47 -15.87
N PRO A 268 -5.72 -13.80 -14.84
CA PRO A 268 -7.07 -13.25 -14.89
C PRO A 268 -7.22 -12.34 -16.12
N SER A 269 -8.23 -12.62 -16.92
CA SER A 269 -8.61 -11.76 -18.03
C SER A 269 -9.11 -10.41 -17.52
N VAL A 270 -9.07 -9.38 -18.38
CA VAL A 270 -9.64 -8.06 -18.06
C VAL A 270 -11.12 -8.17 -17.65
N GLN A 271 -11.85 -9.10 -18.26
CA GLN A 271 -13.26 -9.36 -17.92
C GLN A 271 -13.40 -9.93 -16.51
N GLU A 272 -12.63 -10.97 -16.14
CA GLU A 272 -12.66 -11.55 -14.80
C GLU A 272 -12.31 -10.51 -13.72
N ILE A 273 -11.31 -9.67 -13.98
CA ILE A 273 -10.92 -8.55 -13.10
C ILE A 273 -12.07 -7.55 -12.96
N SER A 274 -12.68 -7.14 -14.06
CA SER A 274 -13.78 -6.18 -14.06
C SER A 274 -14.99 -6.70 -13.28
N GLU A 275 -15.36 -7.97 -13.51
CA GLU A 275 -16.48 -8.61 -12.80
C GLU A 275 -16.17 -8.77 -11.31
N ALA A 276 -14.94 -9.15 -10.94
CA ALA A 276 -14.52 -9.22 -9.55
C ALA A 276 -14.52 -7.84 -8.88
N TRP A 277 -14.09 -6.79 -9.59
CA TRP A 277 -14.15 -5.41 -9.10
C TRP A 277 -15.58 -4.92 -8.91
N LEU A 278 -16.48 -5.17 -9.86
CA LEU A 278 -17.90 -4.78 -9.74
C LEU A 278 -18.55 -5.42 -8.51
N ARG A 279 -18.36 -6.74 -8.31
CA ARG A 279 -18.86 -7.42 -7.10
C ARG A 279 -18.22 -6.88 -5.81
N THR A 280 -16.93 -6.55 -5.87
CA THR A 280 -16.23 -5.91 -4.75
C THR A 280 -16.86 -4.56 -4.43
N TRP A 281 -17.02 -3.70 -5.43
CA TRP A 281 -17.57 -2.35 -5.26
C TRP A 281 -19.02 -2.39 -4.79
N GLU A 282 -19.84 -3.30 -5.31
CA GLU A 282 -21.20 -3.53 -4.84
C GLU A 282 -21.24 -3.89 -3.36
N ARG A 283 -20.34 -4.77 -2.88
CA ARG A 283 -20.21 -5.11 -1.45
C ARG A 283 -19.77 -3.92 -0.61
N LEU A 284 -18.76 -3.18 -1.07
CA LEU A 284 -18.21 -2.02 -0.36
C LEU A 284 -19.22 -0.86 -0.25
N SER A 285 -20.09 -0.70 -1.24
CA SER A 285 -21.07 0.39 -1.32
C SER A 285 -22.47 0.03 -0.79
N GLN A 286 -22.64 -1.13 -0.14
CA GLN A 286 -23.91 -1.47 0.50
C GLN A 286 -24.21 -0.53 1.67
N PRO A 287 -25.44 0.02 1.78
CA PRO A 287 -25.86 0.75 2.98
C PRO A 287 -25.75 -0.14 4.22
N TRP A 288 -25.20 0.41 5.30
CA TRP A 288 -25.15 -0.29 6.59
C TRP A 288 -26.39 0.03 7.43
N PRO A 289 -26.80 -0.87 8.35
CA PRO A 289 -27.98 -0.66 9.20
C PRO A 289 -27.97 0.67 9.97
N ASP A 290 -26.81 1.10 10.45
CA ASP A 290 -26.65 2.38 11.16
C ASP A 290 -26.42 3.60 10.25
N GLY A 291 -26.44 3.42 8.93
CA GLY A 291 -26.22 4.49 7.94
C GLY A 291 -24.79 5.00 7.84
N SER A 292 -23.83 4.37 8.53
CA SER A 292 -22.47 4.92 8.68
C SER A 292 -21.43 4.35 7.72
N ASN A 293 -21.85 3.75 6.59
CA ASN A 293 -20.90 3.31 5.56
C ASN A 293 -20.11 4.54 5.06
N PRO A 294 -18.78 4.60 5.31
CA PRO A 294 -18.03 5.82 5.09
C PRO A 294 -17.87 6.14 3.60
N LEU A 295 -17.97 5.16 2.68
CA LEU A 295 -18.00 5.42 1.24
C LEU A 295 -19.26 6.17 0.79
N LEU A 296 -20.40 5.89 1.42
CA LEU A 296 -21.67 6.52 1.09
C LEU A 296 -21.81 7.90 1.72
N LEU A 297 -21.21 8.10 2.89
CA LEU A 297 -21.18 9.42 3.55
C LEU A 297 -20.34 10.44 2.79
N ARG A 298 -19.33 9.99 2.01
CA ARG A 298 -18.45 10.83 1.18
C ARG A 298 -17.82 11.99 1.95
N THR A 299 -17.49 11.77 3.23
CA THR A 299 -16.84 12.76 4.11
C THR A 299 -15.46 13.14 3.61
N VAL A 300 -14.75 12.18 3.02
CA VAL A 300 -13.45 12.37 2.40
C VAL A 300 -13.61 12.22 0.88
N PRO A 301 -13.24 13.25 0.08
CA PRO A 301 -13.26 13.10 -1.36
C PRO A 301 -12.11 12.17 -1.80
N GLY A 302 -12.43 11.23 -2.69
CA GLY A 302 -11.39 10.49 -3.41
C GLY A 302 -10.69 11.37 -4.44
N ALA A 303 -9.46 11.01 -4.81
CA ALA A 303 -8.68 11.67 -5.86
C ALA A 303 -8.57 10.82 -7.14
N GLY A 304 -9.58 9.98 -7.42
CA GLY A 304 -9.62 9.15 -8.62
C GLY A 304 -9.81 9.97 -9.90
N THR A 305 -9.32 9.46 -11.02
CA THR A 305 -9.50 10.02 -12.36
C THR A 305 -10.51 9.18 -13.16
N PRO A 306 -11.13 9.72 -14.23
CA PRO A 306 -12.06 8.94 -15.05
C PRO A 306 -11.47 7.68 -15.69
N ASP A 307 -10.15 7.64 -15.87
CA ASP A 307 -9.37 6.54 -16.43
C ASP A 307 -8.75 5.63 -15.36
N GLU A 308 -9.13 5.76 -14.09
CA GLU A 308 -8.62 4.94 -13.00
C GLU A 308 -8.80 3.43 -13.30
N ALA A 309 -7.70 2.67 -13.16
CA ALA A 309 -7.64 1.24 -13.47
C ALA A 309 -8.77 0.41 -12.84
N LEU A 310 -9.10 0.71 -11.59
CA LEU A 310 -10.23 0.18 -10.84
C LEU A 310 -11.05 1.37 -10.34
N PRO A 311 -12.11 1.78 -11.07
CA PRO A 311 -12.85 3.00 -10.73
C PRO A 311 -13.36 3.01 -9.30
N GLY A 312 -12.96 4.01 -8.52
CA GLY A 312 -13.30 4.15 -7.11
C GLY A 312 -12.22 3.66 -6.13
N MET A 313 -11.12 3.07 -6.61
CA MET A 313 -10.02 2.59 -5.75
C MET A 313 -9.41 3.71 -4.90
N SER A 314 -9.12 4.87 -5.49
CA SER A 314 -8.61 6.03 -4.74
C SER A 314 -9.63 6.54 -3.73
N ALA A 315 -10.94 6.42 -4.01
CA ALA A 315 -11.98 6.77 -3.05
C ALA A 315 -12.02 5.80 -1.86
N LEU A 316 -11.87 4.50 -2.11
CA LEU A 316 -11.72 3.48 -1.06
C LEU A 316 -10.51 3.78 -0.17
N VAL A 317 -9.32 3.94 -0.77
CA VAL A 317 -8.08 4.24 -0.03
C VAL A 317 -8.22 5.53 0.77
N SER A 318 -8.74 6.60 0.15
CA SER A 318 -8.95 7.88 0.84
C SER A 318 -9.90 7.77 2.02
N THR A 319 -11.00 7.04 1.84
CA THR A 319 -12.02 6.84 2.86
C THR A 319 -11.44 6.08 4.04
N VAL A 320 -10.70 4.99 3.80
CA VAL A 320 -10.04 4.23 4.86
C VAL A 320 -8.99 5.08 5.59
N ALA A 321 -8.19 5.86 4.86
CA ALA A 321 -7.17 6.72 5.44
C ALA A 321 -7.73 7.90 6.25
N GLY A 322 -9.02 8.24 6.04
CA GLY A 322 -9.61 9.44 6.62
C GLY A 322 -9.06 10.75 6.00
N ARG A 323 -8.39 10.65 4.84
CA ARG A 323 -7.80 11.79 4.11
C ARG A 323 -7.71 11.47 2.63
N THR A 324 -7.74 12.49 1.79
CA THR A 324 -7.62 12.30 0.33
C THR A 324 -6.23 11.77 -0.03
N ILE A 325 -6.22 10.63 -0.73
CA ILE A 325 -5.05 9.96 -1.30
C ILE A 325 -5.40 9.60 -2.75
N GLY A 326 -4.52 9.95 -3.68
CA GLY A 326 -4.65 9.62 -5.10
C GLY A 326 -3.36 9.03 -5.65
N ALA A 327 -3.36 8.70 -6.93
CA ALA A 327 -2.15 8.24 -7.61
C ALA A 327 -1.03 9.29 -7.48
N GLY A 328 0.13 8.83 -7.02
CA GLY A 328 1.36 9.59 -6.97
C GLY A 328 1.93 9.88 -8.35
N ARG A 329 3.13 10.46 -8.36
CA ARG A 329 3.86 10.83 -9.59
C ARG A 329 5.35 10.48 -9.56
N VAL A 330 5.79 9.59 -8.68
CA VAL A 330 7.23 9.24 -8.56
C VAL A 330 7.72 8.65 -9.87
N ILE A 331 7.04 7.63 -10.40
CA ILE A 331 7.48 6.95 -11.62
C ILE A 331 7.33 7.85 -12.83
N ARG A 332 6.22 8.61 -12.93
CA ARG A 332 6.04 9.60 -14.00
C ARG A 332 7.12 10.68 -13.97
N SER A 333 7.51 11.16 -12.79
CA SER A 333 8.60 12.15 -12.65
C SER A 333 9.95 11.59 -13.11
N ILE A 334 10.22 10.29 -12.87
CA ILE A 334 11.41 9.64 -13.45
C ILE A 334 11.31 9.61 -14.98
N GLY A 335 10.12 9.33 -15.53
CA GLY A 335 9.84 9.42 -16.96
C GLY A 335 10.11 10.81 -17.55
N ASP A 336 9.65 11.86 -16.88
CA ASP A 336 9.90 13.25 -17.29
C ASP A 336 11.41 13.58 -17.29
N ASP A 337 12.14 13.12 -16.27
CA ASP A 337 13.61 13.27 -16.19
C ASP A 337 14.33 12.54 -17.34
N ILE A 338 13.84 11.37 -17.77
CA ILE A 338 14.36 10.66 -18.93
C ILE A 338 14.14 11.48 -20.21
N MET A 339 12.94 12.04 -20.40
CA MET A 339 12.64 12.90 -21.55
C MET A 339 13.55 14.11 -21.62
N LEU A 340 13.69 14.86 -20.52
CA LEU A 340 14.58 16.02 -20.45
C LEU A 340 16.02 15.65 -20.78
N THR A 341 16.49 14.52 -20.24
CA THR A 341 17.85 14.02 -20.49
C THR A 341 18.06 13.66 -21.97
N LEU A 342 17.05 13.11 -22.65
CA LEU A 342 17.11 12.81 -24.09
C LEU A 342 17.14 14.08 -24.95
N GLU A 343 16.37 15.10 -24.56
CA GLU A 343 16.25 16.38 -25.27
C GLU A 343 17.48 17.28 -25.08
N GLY A 344 18.29 17.01 -24.06
CA GLY A 344 19.63 17.57 -23.90
C GLY A 344 19.75 18.73 -22.93
N GLU A 345 18.85 18.79 -21.94
CA GLU A 345 18.92 19.71 -20.80
C GLU A 345 19.48 19.04 -19.54
#